data_AF-A0AAD0HRX5-F1
#
_entry.id   AF-A0AAD0HRX5-F1
#
_cell.length_a   1.000
_cell.length_b   1.000
_cell.length_c   1.000
_cell.angle_alpha   90.00
_cell.angle_beta   90.00
_cell.angle_gamma   90.00
#
_symmetry.space_group_name_H-M   'P 1'
#
loop_
_entity.id
_entity.type
_entity.pdbx_description
1 polymer ?
#
loop_
_entity_poly.entity_id
_entity_poly.type
_entity_poly.pdbx_seq_one_letter_code
_entity_poly.pdbx_strand_id
1 'polypeptide(L)'
;MKNTIKLVSVLIVIILLSVTSLIVQHNQQSQSNDVVKEKSDQEKAEEFAEKMKPKVEERLHKRDIHNFIKTITFEKRVNIDPMGYIIMRGYINGEPDKYDFSASLEYRSKEVGSMSFAPDLSYRFKDWNKYKNEPEIKENYLNRLSEKEREQYLKDIGGKE
;
A
#
# COMPACT_ATOMS: atom_id res chain seq x y z
N MET A 1 75.10 18.36 -22.47
CA MET A 1 74.21 18.25 -21.28
C MET A 1 72.94 19.09 -21.36
N LYS A 2 72.95 20.34 -21.84
CA LYS A 2 71.72 21.18 -21.92
C LYS A 2 70.55 20.57 -22.72
N ASN A 3 70.81 19.92 -23.86
CA ASN A 3 69.74 19.32 -24.68
C ASN A 3 69.20 18.00 -24.10
N THR A 4 70.05 17.24 -23.41
CA THR A 4 69.65 16.00 -22.70
C THR A 4 68.73 16.31 -21.53
N ILE A 5 69.03 17.37 -20.76
CA ILE A 5 68.18 17.84 -19.65
C ILE A 5 66.81 18.31 -20.17
N LYS A 6 66.76 19.00 -21.32
CA LYS A 6 65.49 19.41 -21.96
C LYS A 6 64.66 18.23 -22.44
N LEU A 7 65.29 17.19 -22.99
CA LEU A 7 64.58 15.98 -23.43
C LEU A 7 64.01 15.20 -22.24
N VAL A 8 64.78 15.07 -21.15
CA VAL A 8 64.33 14.42 -19.92
C VAL A 8 63.18 15.21 -19.27
N SER A 9 63.25 16.54 -19.25
CA SER A 9 62.16 17.36 -18.70
C SER A 9 60.86 17.22 -19.50
N VAL A 10 60.93 17.11 -20.83
CA VAL A 10 59.75 16.90 -21.68
C VAL A 10 59.12 15.53 -21.44
N LEU A 11 59.94 14.48 -21.30
CA LEU A 11 59.47 13.13 -20.99
C LEU A 11 58.74 13.07 -19.64
N ILE A 12 59.26 13.74 -18.61
CA ILE A 12 58.62 13.79 -17.29
C ILE A 12 57.24 14.48 -17.37
N VAL A 13 57.11 15.55 -18.14
CA VAL A 13 55.83 16.26 -18.31
C VAL A 13 54.79 15.37 -19.01
N ILE A 14 55.19 14.60 -20.03
CA ILE A 14 54.29 13.67 -20.72
C ILE A 14 53.80 12.57 -19.77
N ILE A 15 54.69 12.04 -18.92
CA ILE A 15 54.33 11.02 -17.93
C ILE A 15 53.37 11.58 -16.87
N LEU A 16 53.58 12.82 -16.42
CA LEU A 16 52.67 13.45 -15.46
C LEU A 16 51.27 13.67 -16.06
N LEU A 17 51.19 14.10 -17.33
CA LEU A 17 49.92 14.27 -18.03
C LEU A 17 49.18 12.95 -18.27
N SER A 18 49.90 11.86 -18.55
CA SER A 18 49.26 10.55 -18.74
C SER A 18 48.74 9.98 -17.41
N VAL A 19 49.48 10.15 -16.32
CA VAL A 19 49.07 9.71 -14.98
C VAL A 19 47.84 10.49 -14.50
N THR A 20 47.80 11.81 -14.69
CA THR A 20 46.62 12.60 -14.32
C THR A 20 45.39 12.25 -15.16
N SER A 21 45.57 11.99 -16.46
CA SER A 21 44.47 11.54 -17.33
C SER A 21 43.90 10.18 -16.90
N LEU A 22 44.76 9.23 -16.52
CA LEU A 22 44.35 7.93 -15.99
C LEU A 22 43.56 8.05 -14.67
N ILE A 23 44.01 8.91 -13.74
CA ILE A 23 43.31 9.14 -12.48
C ILE A 23 41.93 9.76 -12.71
N VAL A 24 41.83 10.72 -13.64
CA VAL A 24 40.54 11.35 -14.00
C VAL A 24 39.58 10.33 -14.64
N GLN A 25 40.05 9.49 -15.56
CA GLN A 25 39.24 8.42 -16.16
C GLN A 25 38.77 7.40 -15.12
N HIS A 26 39.66 6.98 -14.20
CA HIS A 26 39.30 6.06 -13.12
C HIS A 26 38.27 6.67 -12.17
N ASN A 27 38.40 7.95 -11.80
CA ASN A 27 37.42 8.63 -10.96
C ASN A 27 36.06 8.83 -11.65
N GLN A 28 36.03 9.11 -12.96
CA GLN A 28 34.78 9.18 -13.72
C GLN A 28 34.09 7.82 -13.80
N GLN A 29 34.84 6.74 -14.00
CA GLN A 29 34.33 5.37 -13.98
C GLN A 29 33.88 4.92 -12.58
N SER A 30 34.49 5.45 -11.52
CA SER A 30 34.12 5.19 -10.13
C SER A 30 32.80 5.88 -9.74
N GLN A 31 32.50 7.03 -10.34
CA GLN A 31 31.24 7.77 -10.13
C GLN A 31 30.07 7.28 -11.00
N SER A 32 30.32 6.54 -12.09
CA SER A 32 29.25 6.05 -12.97
C SER A 32 28.58 4.74 -12.51
N ASN A 33 28.98 4.19 -11.36
CA ASN A 33 28.39 2.97 -10.79
C ASN A 33 27.26 3.28 -9.80
N ASP A 34 26.53 4.38 -10.01
CA ASP A 34 25.24 4.58 -9.35
C ASP A 34 24.23 3.66 -10.04
N VAL A 35 24.37 2.35 -9.78
CA VAL A 35 23.41 1.33 -10.21
C VAL A 35 22.14 1.66 -9.42
N VAL A 36 21.21 2.38 -10.06
CA VAL A 36 19.84 2.52 -9.57
C VAL A 36 19.32 1.11 -9.39
N LYS A 37 19.35 0.62 -8.14
CA LYS A 37 18.90 -0.73 -7.81
C LYS A 37 17.43 -0.78 -8.16
N GLU A 38 17.10 -1.54 -9.21
CA GLU A 38 15.72 -1.67 -9.63
C GLU A 38 14.90 -2.24 -8.47
N LYS A 39 13.81 -1.56 -8.12
CA LYS A 39 12.89 -2.01 -7.08
C LYS A 39 12.34 -3.39 -7.44
N SER A 40 12.24 -4.26 -6.44
CA SER A 40 11.55 -5.54 -6.58
C SER A 40 10.06 -5.33 -6.93
N ASP A 41 9.44 -6.33 -7.54
CA ASP A 41 8.00 -6.28 -7.85
C ASP A 41 7.15 -6.09 -6.58
N GLN A 42 7.60 -6.64 -5.44
CA GLN A 42 6.98 -6.44 -4.15
C GLN A 42 7.05 -4.98 -3.70
N GLU A 43 8.21 -4.33 -3.77
CA GLU A 43 8.36 -2.91 -3.41
C GLU A 43 7.53 -2.01 -4.32
N LYS A 44 7.46 -2.32 -5.62
CA LYS A 44 6.59 -1.62 -6.57
C LYS A 44 5.12 -1.77 -6.19
N ALA A 45 4.70 -2.96 -5.77
CA ALA A 45 3.33 -3.24 -5.34
C ALA A 45 2.96 -2.53 -4.03
N GLU A 46 3.86 -2.53 -3.04
CA GLU A 46 3.66 -1.82 -1.76
C GLU A 46 3.58 -0.30 -1.96
N GLU A 47 4.45 0.28 -2.79
CA GLU A 47 4.39 1.70 -3.14
C GLU A 47 3.08 2.06 -3.86
N PHE A 48 2.63 1.20 -4.78
CA PHE A 48 1.36 1.40 -5.46
C PHE A 48 0.17 1.30 -4.49
N ALA A 49 0.16 0.31 -3.59
CA ALA A 49 -0.89 0.15 -2.59
C ALA A 49 -0.98 1.35 -1.64
N GLU A 50 0.16 1.90 -1.21
CA GLU A 50 0.21 3.12 -0.40
C GLU A 50 -0.49 4.29 -1.09
N LYS A 51 -0.25 4.48 -2.39
CA LYS A 51 -0.90 5.52 -3.20
C LYS A 51 -2.40 5.27 -3.40
N MET A 52 -2.84 4.02 -3.30
CA MET A 52 -4.23 3.62 -3.48
C MET A 52 -5.06 3.67 -2.19
N LYS A 53 -4.44 3.81 -1.01
CA LYS A 53 -5.16 3.91 0.27
C LYS A 53 -6.32 4.90 0.24
N PRO A 54 -6.17 6.16 -0.23
CA PRO A 54 -7.28 7.11 -0.23
C PRO A 54 -8.51 6.64 -1.04
N LYS A 55 -8.29 5.96 -2.18
CA LYS A 55 -9.40 5.40 -2.99
C LYS A 55 -10.10 4.25 -2.26
N VAL A 56 -9.35 3.45 -1.48
CA VAL A 56 -9.94 2.37 -0.67
C VAL A 56 -10.72 2.94 0.51
N GLU A 57 -10.18 3.95 1.20
CA GLU A 57 -10.89 4.66 2.28
C GLU A 57 -12.20 5.27 1.77
N GLU A 58 -12.17 5.94 0.61
CA GLU A 58 -13.37 6.51 -0.01
C GLU A 58 -14.43 5.43 -0.27
N ARG A 59 -14.02 4.27 -0.79
CA ARG A 59 -14.94 3.16 -1.09
C ARG A 59 -15.49 2.50 0.17
N LEU A 60 -14.70 2.43 1.25
CA LEU A 60 -15.16 1.99 2.57
C LEU A 60 -16.23 2.92 3.12
N HIS A 61 -15.96 4.24 3.13
CA HIS A 61 -16.93 5.22 3.63
C HIS A 61 -18.21 5.29 2.78
N LYS A 62 -18.13 5.07 1.46
CA LYS A 62 -19.33 4.93 0.61
C LYS A 62 -20.21 3.73 0.97
N ARG A 63 -19.63 2.65 1.51
CA ARG A 63 -20.37 1.49 2.00
C ARG A 63 -20.88 1.66 3.43
N ASP A 64 -20.19 2.48 4.22
CA ASP A 64 -20.52 2.76 5.61
C ASP A 64 -21.69 3.74 5.76
N ILE A 65 -22.88 3.27 5.41
CA ILE A 65 -24.12 4.06 5.49
C ILE A 65 -24.54 4.39 6.94
N HIS A 66 -23.94 3.76 7.94
CA HIS A 66 -24.28 3.91 9.36
C HIS A 66 -23.19 4.67 10.14
N ASN A 67 -22.17 5.23 9.46
CA ASN A 67 -21.05 5.94 10.09
C ASN A 67 -20.33 5.12 11.18
N PHE A 68 -20.25 3.80 10.98
CA PHE A 68 -19.59 2.86 11.89
C PHE A 68 -18.06 3.02 11.90
N ILE A 69 -17.46 3.36 10.76
CA ILE A 69 -16.01 3.50 10.61
C ILE A 69 -15.54 4.74 11.37
N LYS A 70 -14.69 4.54 12.38
CA LYS A 70 -13.98 5.61 13.11
C LYS A 70 -12.51 5.63 12.75
N THR A 71 -11.90 4.45 12.59
CA THR A 71 -10.51 4.32 12.17
C THR A 71 -10.37 3.20 11.13
N ILE A 72 -9.46 3.40 10.19
CA ILE A 72 -9.06 2.41 9.18
C ILE A 72 -7.58 2.15 9.39
N THR A 73 -7.19 0.88 9.52
CA THR A 73 -5.78 0.49 9.61
C THR A 73 -5.45 -0.44 8.46
N PHE A 74 -4.44 -0.08 7.67
CA PHE A 74 -3.93 -0.90 6.58
C PHE A 74 -2.76 -1.76 7.06
N GLU A 75 -2.73 -3.03 6.64
CA GLU A 75 -1.56 -3.87 6.82
C GLU A 75 -0.39 -3.36 5.97
N LYS A 76 0.84 -3.46 6.49
CA LYS A 76 2.03 -2.93 5.82
C LYS A 76 2.39 -3.68 4.55
N ARG A 77 2.20 -5.00 4.54
CA ARG A 77 2.57 -5.86 3.41
C ARG A 77 1.35 -6.14 2.56
N VAL A 78 1.55 -6.11 1.25
CA VAL A 78 0.54 -6.55 0.29
C VAL A 78 0.91 -7.91 -0.27
N ASN A 79 -0.09 -8.63 -0.76
CA ASN A 79 0.13 -9.88 -1.48
C ASN A 79 -0.14 -9.67 -2.97
N ILE A 80 0.71 -10.20 -3.83
CA ILE A 80 0.46 -10.23 -5.27
C ILE A 80 -0.14 -11.60 -5.57
N ASP A 81 -1.37 -11.65 -6.05
CA ASP A 81 -2.02 -12.91 -6.39
C ASP A 81 -1.49 -13.48 -7.72
N PRO A 82 -1.74 -14.77 -8.04
CA PRO A 82 -1.29 -15.37 -9.30
C PRO A 82 -1.83 -14.70 -10.57
N MET A 83 -2.90 -13.92 -10.47
CA MET A 83 -3.47 -13.14 -11.58
C MET A 83 -2.84 -11.75 -11.71
N GLY A 84 -1.94 -11.38 -10.79
CA GLY A 84 -1.24 -10.10 -10.76
C GLY A 84 -2.03 -8.97 -10.08
N TYR A 85 -3.11 -9.27 -9.35
CA TYR A 85 -3.77 -8.29 -8.50
C TYR A 85 -2.98 -8.06 -7.22
N ILE A 86 -2.93 -6.81 -6.77
CA ILE A 86 -2.31 -6.44 -5.51
C ILE A 86 -3.40 -6.46 -4.44
N ILE A 87 -3.33 -7.40 -3.52
CA ILE A 87 -4.28 -7.56 -2.43
C ILE A 87 -3.77 -6.77 -1.23
N MET A 88 -4.46 -5.68 -0.94
CA MET A 88 -4.26 -4.88 0.27
C MET A 88 -5.25 -5.31 1.34
N ARG A 89 -4.74 -5.54 2.56
CA ARG A 89 -5.56 -5.92 3.72
C ARG A 89 -5.60 -4.79 4.74
N GLY A 90 -6.61 -4.82 5.58
CA GLY A 90 -6.75 -3.90 6.68
C GLY A 90 -7.92 -4.26 7.58
N TYR A 91 -8.14 -3.44 8.59
CA TYR A 91 -9.24 -3.62 9.54
C TYR A 91 -9.75 -2.27 10.05
N ILE A 92 -10.95 -2.32 10.63
CA ILE A 92 -11.69 -1.15 11.09
C ILE A 92 -11.71 -1.12 12.63
N ASN A 93 -11.64 0.08 13.20
CA ASN A 93 -11.85 0.34 14.63
C ASN A 93 -10.95 -0.46 15.59
N GLY A 94 -9.76 -0.89 15.15
CA GLY A 94 -8.83 -1.62 16.00
C GLY A 94 -9.10 -3.12 16.15
N GLU A 95 -10.05 -3.68 15.40
CA GLU A 95 -10.54 -5.06 15.59
C GLU A 95 -10.23 -5.94 14.37
N PRO A 96 -8.99 -6.44 14.22
CA PRO A 96 -8.57 -7.23 13.06
C PRO A 96 -9.27 -8.58 12.94
N ASP A 97 -9.78 -9.16 14.03
CA ASP A 97 -10.43 -10.49 13.98
C ASP A 97 -11.92 -10.41 13.61
N LYS A 98 -12.54 -9.24 13.81
CA LYS A 98 -13.99 -9.03 13.58
C LYS A 98 -14.28 -8.15 12.39
N TYR A 99 -13.44 -7.13 12.16
CA TYR A 99 -13.70 -6.09 11.19
C TYR A 99 -12.59 -5.96 10.16
N ASP A 100 -12.05 -7.09 9.69
CA ASP A 100 -11.10 -7.11 8.59
C ASP A 100 -11.77 -6.90 7.22
N PHE A 101 -10.96 -6.42 6.29
CA PHE A 101 -11.29 -6.32 4.89
C PHE A 101 -10.08 -6.62 4.02
N SER A 102 -10.35 -6.98 2.77
CA SER A 102 -9.36 -7.02 1.70
C SER A 102 -9.85 -6.25 0.49
N ALA A 103 -8.94 -5.56 -0.17
CA ALA A 103 -9.17 -4.83 -1.41
C ALA A 103 -8.21 -5.36 -2.47
N SER A 104 -8.77 -5.81 -3.60
CA SER A 104 -8.00 -6.08 -4.81
C SER A 104 -7.73 -4.75 -5.51
N LEU A 105 -6.47 -4.49 -5.84
CA LEU A 105 -6.05 -3.31 -6.57
C LEU A 105 -5.59 -3.70 -7.97
N GLU A 106 -6.13 -3.00 -8.97
CA GLU A 106 -5.82 -3.25 -10.37
C GLU A 106 -4.66 -2.34 -10.81
N TYR A 107 -3.48 -2.93 -11.00
CA TYR A 107 -2.27 -2.16 -11.29
C TYR A 107 -2.36 -1.35 -12.60
N ARG A 108 -2.98 -1.91 -13.65
CA ARG A 108 -3.06 -1.26 -14.98
C ARG A 108 -4.08 -0.14 -15.04
N SER A 109 -5.29 -0.37 -14.53
CA SER A 109 -6.37 0.62 -14.51
C SER A 109 -6.23 1.64 -13.38
N LYS A 110 -5.37 1.36 -12.39
CA LYS A 110 -5.19 2.18 -11.18
C LYS A 110 -6.48 2.34 -10.37
N GLU A 111 -7.30 1.31 -10.38
CA GLU A 111 -8.59 1.28 -9.71
C GLU A 111 -8.63 0.27 -8.57
N VAL A 112 -9.57 0.50 -7.65
CA VAL A 112 -9.92 -0.50 -6.64
C VAL A 112 -10.86 -1.49 -7.33
N GLY A 113 -10.46 -2.75 -7.41
CA GLY A 113 -11.24 -3.84 -8.00
C GLY A 113 -12.35 -4.31 -7.06
N SER A 114 -12.28 -5.56 -6.63
CA SER A 114 -13.20 -6.12 -5.63
C SER A 114 -12.79 -5.76 -4.20
N MET A 115 -13.76 -5.78 -3.29
CA MET A 115 -13.52 -5.73 -1.85
C MET A 115 -14.28 -6.86 -1.17
N SER A 116 -13.64 -7.49 -0.21
CA SER A 116 -14.22 -8.49 0.67
C SER A 116 -14.13 -8.01 2.11
N PHE A 117 -15.07 -8.44 2.94
CA PHE A 117 -15.20 -8.00 4.32
C PHE A 117 -15.46 -9.21 5.20
N ALA A 118 -15.03 -9.14 6.45
CA ALA A 118 -15.50 -10.07 7.46
C ALA A 118 -17.05 -10.10 7.51
N PRO A 119 -17.65 -11.23 7.92
CA PRO A 119 -19.09 -11.32 8.09
C PRO A 119 -19.67 -10.20 8.97
N ASP A 120 -19.06 -9.93 10.12
CA ASP A 120 -19.56 -8.93 11.06
C ASP A 120 -19.45 -7.51 10.50
N LEU A 121 -18.35 -7.17 9.82
CA LEU A 121 -18.22 -5.90 9.10
C LEU A 121 -19.24 -5.78 7.96
N SER A 122 -19.55 -6.87 7.26
CA SER A 122 -20.58 -6.88 6.22
C SER A 122 -21.96 -6.53 6.76
N TYR A 123 -22.32 -7.02 7.96
CA TYR A 123 -23.56 -6.64 8.63
C TYR A 123 -23.56 -5.18 9.08
N ARG A 124 -22.39 -4.63 9.45
CA ARG A 124 -22.23 -3.20 9.77
C ARG A 124 -22.46 -2.29 8.57
N PHE A 125 -22.30 -2.76 7.34
CA PHE A 125 -22.59 -1.98 6.12
C PHE A 125 -23.98 -2.27 5.52
N LYS A 126 -24.79 -3.10 6.17
CA LYS A 126 -26.03 -3.60 5.57
C LYS A 126 -27.15 -2.56 5.62
N ASP A 127 -27.74 -2.28 4.48
CA ASP A 127 -28.98 -1.50 4.37
C ASP A 127 -30.20 -2.39 4.64
N TRP A 128 -30.69 -2.37 5.87
CA TRP A 128 -31.82 -3.20 6.29
C TRP A 128 -33.14 -2.84 5.60
N ASN A 129 -33.28 -1.66 5.01
CA ASN A 129 -34.49 -1.32 4.25
C ASN A 129 -34.65 -2.24 3.03
N LYS A 130 -33.54 -2.73 2.46
CA LYS A 130 -33.55 -3.71 1.35
C LYS A 130 -33.99 -5.11 1.79
N TYR A 131 -33.92 -5.40 3.09
CA TYR A 131 -34.25 -6.70 3.69
C TYR A 131 -35.53 -6.64 4.54
N LYS A 132 -36.38 -5.61 4.35
CA LYS A 132 -37.63 -5.44 5.11
C LYS A 132 -38.59 -6.63 5.02
N ASN A 133 -38.48 -7.43 3.94
CA ASN A 133 -39.29 -8.63 3.73
C ASN A 133 -38.69 -9.90 4.36
N GLU A 134 -37.45 -9.81 4.87
CA GLU A 134 -36.70 -10.90 5.48
C GLU A 134 -36.14 -10.46 6.85
N PRO A 135 -37.02 -10.04 7.79
CA PRO A 135 -36.61 -9.48 9.08
C PRO A 135 -35.78 -10.47 9.93
N GLU A 136 -35.99 -11.77 9.73
CA GLU A 136 -35.25 -12.84 10.41
C GLU A 136 -33.74 -12.73 10.21
N ILE A 137 -33.26 -12.23 9.06
CA ILE A 137 -31.82 -12.06 8.82
C ILE A 137 -31.23 -11.03 9.79
N LYS A 138 -31.98 -9.96 10.06
CA LYS A 138 -31.56 -8.92 11.01
C LYS A 138 -31.60 -9.47 12.43
N GLU A 139 -32.70 -10.09 12.84
CA GLU A 139 -32.86 -10.64 14.19
C GLU A 139 -31.82 -11.73 14.49
N ASN A 140 -31.55 -12.63 13.54
CA ASN A 140 -30.52 -13.65 13.69
C ASN A 140 -29.12 -13.05 13.89
N TYR A 141 -28.80 -11.93 13.21
CA TYR A 141 -27.56 -11.21 13.47
C TYR A 141 -27.56 -10.55 14.85
N LEU A 142 -28.64 -9.84 15.22
CA LEU A 142 -28.75 -9.18 16.52
C LEU A 142 -28.64 -10.16 17.69
N ASN A 143 -29.19 -11.37 17.55
CA ASN A 143 -29.15 -12.43 18.57
C ASN A 143 -27.76 -13.06 18.74
N ARG A 144 -26.84 -12.85 17.78
CA ARG A 144 -25.44 -13.29 17.88
C ARG A 144 -24.54 -12.29 18.61
N LEU A 145 -24.99 -11.05 18.73
CA LEU A 145 -24.24 -9.99 19.40
C LEU A 145 -24.39 -10.11 20.91
N SER A 146 -23.35 -9.71 21.65
CA SER A 146 -23.52 -9.43 23.08
C SER A 146 -24.51 -8.27 23.28
N GLU A 147 -25.11 -8.16 24.47
CA GLU A 147 -26.06 -7.07 24.78
C GLU A 147 -25.47 -5.68 24.47
N LYS A 148 -24.23 -5.44 24.88
CA LYS A 148 -23.52 -4.17 24.63
C LYS A 148 -23.29 -3.90 23.14
N GLU A 149 -22.89 -4.92 22.38
CA GLU A 149 -22.66 -4.77 20.94
C GLU A 149 -23.98 -4.55 20.19
N ARG A 150 -25.06 -5.19 20.64
CA ARG A 150 -26.40 -5.04 20.09
C ARG A 150 -26.93 -3.62 20.31
N GLU A 151 -26.85 -3.12 21.54
CA GLU A 151 -27.27 -1.75 21.89
C GLU A 151 -26.51 -0.72 21.05
N GLN A 152 -25.19 -0.82 20.99
CA GLN A 152 -24.37 0.07 20.18
C GLN A 152 -24.72 -0.03 18.69
N TYR A 153 -24.92 -1.25 18.16
CA TYR A 153 -25.30 -1.44 16.76
C TYR A 153 -26.66 -0.82 16.43
N LEU A 154 -27.66 -1.00 17.29
CA LEU A 154 -28.98 -0.41 17.11
C LEU A 154 -28.88 1.12 17.09
N LYS A 155 -28.08 1.71 17.99
CA LYS A 155 -27.79 3.14 18.00
C LYS A 155 -27.11 3.61 16.71
N ASP A 156 -26.14 2.87 16.20
CA ASP A 156 -25.43 3.21 14.95
C ASP A 156 -26.37 3.26 13.74
N ILE A 157 -27.31 2.31 13.65
CA ILE A 157 -28.26 2.24 12.51
C ILE A 157 -29.49 3.15 12.68
N GLY A 158 -29.52 4.02 13.71
CA GLY A 158 -30.66 4.89 14.02
C GLY A 158 -31.88 4.14 14.54
N GLY A 159 -31.70 2.90 15.01
CA GLY A 159 -32.71 2.17 15.77
C GLY A 159 -32.92 2.88 17.10
N LYS A 160 -34.09 3.49 17.28
CA LYS A 160 -34.54 3.90 18.60
C LYS A 160 -34.89 2.63 19.38
N GLU A 161 -34.44 2.58 20.63
CA GLU A 161 -34.96 1.66 21.64
C GLU A 161 -36.49 1.68 21.69
#